data_AF-A0A962FN88-F1
#
_entry.id   AF-A0A962FN88-F1
#
_cell.length_a   1.000
_cell.length_b   1.000
_cell.length_c   1.000
_cell.angle_alpha   90.00
_cell.angle_beta   90.00
_cell.angle_gamma   90.00
#
_symmetry.space_group_name_H-M   'P 1'
#
loop_
_entity.id
_entity.type
_entity.pdbx_description
1 polymer ?
#
loop_
_entity_poly.entity_id
_entity_poly.type
_entity_poly.pdbx_seq_one_letter_code
_entity_poly.pdbx_strand_id
1 'polypeptide(L)'
;MFRSALYTAMLATSLMVAPSPSQAAANDDLSPALQAGSEYTATLHTHSQSWRLSPVAGGDLDVRGADLCPHTEVPPSGLWLLDRDAEGNPQLVAPSITLLPDGHSGRVALRACDDPELQNAQVKAYGVPGNLLNLLISETGAILVDD
;
A
#
# COMPACT_ATOMS: atom_id res chain seq x y z
N MET A 1 -50.04 52.83 36.62
CA MET A 1 -50.13 54.09 35.82
C MET A 1 -49.34 53.85 34.54
N PHE A 2 -50.02 53.68 33.38
CA PHE A 2 -49.95 54.59 32.21
C PHE A 2 -48.50 54.71 31.64
N ARG A 3 -48.15 54.29 30.41
CA ARG A 3 -48.77 54.54 29.09
C ARG A 3 -48.13 53.68 27.98
N SER A 4 -48.95 53.36 26.97
CA SER A 4 -48.58 52.95 25.61
C SER A 4 -47.88 54.06 24.81
N ALA A 5 -47.03 53.67 23.85
CA ALA A 5 -46.93 54.16 22.46
C ALA A 5 -45.68 53.51 21.80
N LEU A 6 -45.87 52.60 20.83
CA LEU A 6 -45.74 52.86 19.38
C LEU A 6 -44.32 53.31 18.98
N TYR A 7 -43.60 52.51 18.19
CA TYR A 7 -43.41 52.79 16.75
C TYR A 7 -42.40 51.84 16.06
N THR A 8 -42.78 51.52 14.83
CA THR A 8 -41.95 51.24 13.64
C THR A 8 -41.26 49.90 13.48
N ALA A 9 -41.85 49.14 12.56
CA ALA A 9 -41.32 47.99 11.87
C ALA A 9 -40.05 48.30 11.05
N MET A 10 -39.11 47.36 11.03
CA MET A 10 -38.33 47.03 9.84
C MET A 10 -38.25 45.51 9.73
N LEU A 11 -39.00 44.97 8.78
CA LEU A 11 -38.88 43.60 8.31
C LEU A 11 -37.59 43.52 7.47
N ALA A 12 -36.52 43.00 8.06
CA ALA A 12 -35.35 42.56 7.32
C ALA A 12 -35.58 41.12 6.85
N THR A 13 -35.84 40.97 5.55
CA THR A 13 -36.00 39.66 4.90
C THR A 13 -34.65 38.98 4.78
N SER A 14 -34.26 38.22 5.79
CA SER A 14 -33.06 37.38 5.74
C SER A 14 -33.29 36.22 4.77
N LEU A 15 -32.58 36.22 3.64
CA LEU A 15 -32.52 35.04 2.75
C LEU A 15 -31.95 33.87 3.54
N MET A 16 -32.75 32.82 3.74
CA MET A 16 -32.24 31.52 4.17
C MET A 16 -31.54 30.89 2.97
N VAL A 17 -30.22 31.06 2.88
CA VAL A 17 -29.39 30.14 2.10
C VAL A 17 -29.35 28.83 2.89
N ALA A 18 -30.16 27.86 2.46
CA ALA A 18 -30.04 26.51 2.95
C ALA A 18 -28.67 25.97 2.53
N PRO A 19 -27.82 25.51 3.45
CA PRO A 19 -26.64 24.75 3.07
C PRO A 19 -27.12 23.44 2.45
N SER A 20 -26.91 23.27 1.15
CA SER A 20 -26.98 21.95 0.53
C SER A 20 -26.03 21.04 1.30
N PRO A 21 -26.48 19.89 1.85
CA PRO A 21 -25.55 18.90 2.34
C PRO A 21 -24.78 18.40 1.13
N SER A 22 -23.55 18.90 0.95
CA SER A 22 -22.53 18.21 0.18
C SER A 22 -22.35 16.86 0.87
N GLN A 23 -23.07 15.86 0.39
CA GLN A 23 -22.65 14.47 0.52
C GLN A 23 -21.32 14.41 -0.22
N ALA A 24 -20.23 14.63 0.53
CA ALA A 24 -18.97 14.03 0.17
C ALA A 24 -19.31 12.56 -0.04
N ALA A 25 -19.19 12.10 -1.29
CA ALA A 25 -19.24 10.68 -1.57
C ALA A 25 -18.18 10.07 -0.66
N ALA A 26 -18.62 9.41 0.41
CA ALA A 26 -17.82 8.39 1.03
C ALA A 26 -17.57 7.42 -0.12
N ASN A 27 -16.37 7.49 -0.70
CA ASN A 27 -15.84 6.34 -1.39
C ASN A 27 -15.80 5.27 -0.29
N ASP A 28 -16.86 4.47 -0.26
CA ASP A 28 -16.91 3.20 0.43
C ASP A 28 -15.78 2.40 -0.22
N ASP A 29 -14.59 2.56 0.34
CA ASP A 29 -13.44 1.72 0.08
C ASP A 29 -13.82 0.34 0.61
N LEU A 30 -14.59 -0.38 -0.21
CA LEU A 30 -15.02 -1.75 0.04
C LEU A 30 -13.87 -2.74 -0.14
N SER A 31 -12.62 -2.26 -0.25
CA SER A 31 -11.46 -3.11 -0.06
C SER A 31 -11.51 -3.59 1.39
N PRO A 32 -11.56 -4.91 1.65
CA PRO A 32 -11.39 -5.41 3.00
C PRO A 32 -10.17 -4.73 3.61
N ALA A 33 -10.32 -4.14 4.79
CA ALA A 33 -9.18 -3.58 5.51
C ALA A 33 -8.24 -4.74 5.84
N LEU A 34 -7.26 -4.98 4.96
CA LEU A 34 -6.32 -6.08 5.09
C LEU A 34 -5.62 -5.96 6.44
N GLN A 35 -5.58 -7.05 7.20
CA GLN A 35 -4.98 -7.06 8.53
C GLN A 35 -3.56 -7.61 8.49
N ALA A 36 -2.60 -6.74 8.84
CA ALA A 36 -1.22 -7.13 9.09
C ALA A 36 -1.15 -8.25 10.14
N GLY A 37 -0.29 -9.24 9.91
CA GLY A 37 -0.13 -10.42 10.75
C GLY A 37 -1.20 -11.50 10.58
N SER A 38 -2.25 -11.24 9.78
CA SER A 38 -3.30 -12.22 9.47
C SER A 38 -3.33 -12.53 7.98
N GLU A 39 -3.51 -11.51 7.14
CA GLU A 39 -3.67 -11.67 5.69
C GLU A 39 -2.38 -11.41 4.91
N TYR A 40 -1.49 -10.60 5.48
CA TYR A 40 -0.13 -10.37 5.02
C TYR A 40 0.79 -10.21 6.23
N THR A 41 2.05 -10.58 6.09
CA THR A 41 3.05 -10.48 7.18
C THR A 41 4.22 -9.57 6.83
N ALA A 42 4.19 -8.92 5.66
CA ALA A 42 5.14 -7.90 5.29
C ALA A 42 4.50 -6.79 4.45
N THR A 43 5.01 -5.58 4.59
CA THR A 43 4.66 -4.41 3.79
C THR A 43 5.91 -3.88 3.09
N LEU A 44 5.79 -3.60 1.80
CA LEU A 44 6.81 -2.93 1.00
C LEU A 44 6.31 -1.53 0.64
N HIS A 45 7.08 -0.52 1.03
CA HIS A 45 7.01 0.82 0.46
C HIS A 45 8.12 0.93 -0.59
N THR A 46 7.73 0.80 -1.85
CA THR A 46 8.56 0.88 -3.05
C THR A 46 9.29 2.21 -3.20
N HIS A 47 8.67 3.36 -2.88
CA HIS A 47 9.30 4.67 -3.08
C HIS A 47 10.49 4.88 -2.14
N SER A 48 10.35 4.49 -0.87
CA SER A 48 11.41 4.54 0.14
C SER A 48 12.24 3.27 0.21
N GLN A 49 11.92 2.26 -0.62
CA GLN A 49 12.47 0.90 -0.58
C GLN A 49 12.55 0.33 0.85
N SER A 50 11.54 0.63 1.67
CA SER A 50 11.48 0.22 3.06
C SER A 50 10.51 -0.93 3.25
N TRP A 51 10.87 -1.83 4.13
CA TRP A 51 10.09 -3.00 4.47
C TRP A 51 9.67 -2.97 5.93
N ARG A 52 8.46 -3.44 6.20
CA ARG A 52 7.96 -3.73 7.55
C ARG A 52 7.52 -5.18 7.59
N LEU A 53 7.88 -5.93 8.62
CA LEU A 53 7.46 -7.32 8.81
C LEU A 53 6.70 -7.43 10.13
N SER A 54 5.57 -8.14 10.13
CA SER A 54 4.62 -8.19 11.23
C SER A 54 3.92 -9.54 11.37
N PRO A 55 3.83 -10.11 12.59
CA PRO A 55 4.81 -10.01 13.67
C PRO A 55 5.94 -11.02 13.44
N VAL A 56 7.20 -10.56 13.53
CA VAL A 56 8.37 -11.44 13.55
C VAL A 56 8.74 -11.69 15.02
N ALA A 57 8.65 -12.95 15.47
CA ALA A 57 9.05 -13.38 16.82
C ALA A 57 8.51 -12.51 17.99
N GLY A 58 7.29 -11.95 17.86
CA GLY A 58 6.63 -11.17 18.91
C GLY A 58 6.71 -9.64 18.76
N GLY A 59 7.23 -9.12 17.64
CA GLY A 59 7.21 -7.69 17.33
C GLY A 59 7.37 -7.37 15.84
N ASP A 60 7.25 -6.10 15.48
CA ASP A 60 7.46 -5.65 14.11
C ASP A 60 8.95 -5.39 13.82
N LEU A 61 9.40 -5.71 12.62
CA LEU A 61 10.74 -5.40 12.11
C LEU A 61 10.65 -4.39 10.97
N ASP A 62 11.18 -3.19 11.19
CA ASP A 62 11.33 -2.17 10.15
C ASP A 62 12.75 -2.23 9.55
N VAL A 63 12.84 -2.51 8.26
CA VAL A 63 14.08 -2.44 7.48
C VAL A 63 13.98 -1.24 6.54
N ARG A 64 14.67 -0.16 6.89
CA ARG A 64 14.82 0.99 5.99
C ARG A 64 15.89 0.68 4.95
N GLY A 65 15.67 1.09 3.70
CA GLY A 65 16.61 0.94 2.59
C GLY A 65 17.90 1.74 2.80
N ALA A 66 18.74 1.26 3.72
CA ALA A 66 20.03 1.87 4.02
C ALA A 66 21.00 1.80 2.84
N ASP A 67 20.70 0.96 1.84
CA ASP A 67 21.36 0.91 0.54
C ASP A 67 20.26 0.72 -0.51
N LEU A 68 20.14 1.65 -1.46
CA LEU A 68 19.13 1.56 -2.51
C LEU A 68 19.40 0.32 -3.36
N CYS A 69 18.63 -0.75 -3.14
CA CYS A 69 18.83 -1.98 -3.88
C CYS A 69 18.44 -1.76 -5.35
N PRO A 70 19.31 -2.20 -6.29
CA PRO A 70 18.98 -2.11 -7.71
C PRO A 70 17.75 -2.96 -7.99
N HIS A 71 16.92 -2.49 -8.91
CA HIS A 71 15.74 -3.19 -9.40
C HIS A 71 15.51 -2.81 -10.85
N THR A 72 14.93 -3.74 -11.60
CA THR A 72 14.54 -3.56 -13.01
C THR A 72 13.02 -3.55 -13.18
N GLU A 73 12.29 -3.94 -12.14
CA GLU A 73 10.83 -3.93 -12.06
C GLU A 73 10.39 -3.60 -10.63
N VAL A 74 9.36 -2.76 -10.53
CA VAL A 74 8.72 -2.40 -9.25
C VAL A 74 7.32 -3.01 -9.25
N PRO A 75 6.96 -3.83 -8.25
CA PRO A 75 5.61 -4.37 -8.18
C PRO A 75 4.61 -3.21 -7.97
N PRO A 76 3.51 -3.15 -8.75
CA PRO A 76 2.41 -2.25 -8.47
C PRO A 76 1.82 -2.44 -7.06
N SER A 77 1.17 -1.40 -6.56
CA SER A 77 0.47 -1.37 -5.28
C SER A 77 -0.61 -2.45 -5.21
N GLY A 78 -0.75 -3.08 -4.05
CA GLY A 78 -1.70 -4.17 -3.81
C GLY A 78 -1.10 -5.36 -3.09
N LEU A 79 -1.88 -6.42 -2.95
CA LEU A 79 -1.45 -7.66 -2.29
C LEU A 79 -0.68 -8.54 -3.27
N TRP A 80 0.48 -9.04 -2.86
CA TRP A 80 1.30 -9.98 -3.62
C TRP A 80 1.57 -11.23 -2.80
N LEU A 81 1.52 -12.39 -3.44
CA LEU A 81 1.88 -13.66 -2.81
C LEU A 81 3.38 -13.90 -3.00
N LEU A 82 4.05 -14.37 -1.94
CA LEU A 82 5.42 -14.83 -2.04
C LEU A 82 5.42 -16.31 -2.44
N ASP A 83 6.00 -16.61 -3.59
CA ASP A 83 6.05 -17.95 -4.16
C ASP A 83 7.46 -18.25 -4.69
N ARG A 84 7.65 -19.45 -5.26
CA ARG A 84 8.88 -19.83 -5.97
C ARG A 84 8.60 -20.08 -7.45
N ASP A 85 9.56 -19.74 -8.30
CA ASP A 85 9.54 -20.12 -9.72
C ASP A 85 9.88 -21.62 -9.91
N ALA A 86 9.92 -22.07 -11.17
CA ALA A 86 10.21 -23.48 -11.49
C ALA A 86 11.65 -23.88 -11.10
N GLU A 87 12.54 -22.91 -10.98
CA GLU A 87 13.94 -23.05 -10.58
C GLU A 87 14.12 -22.92 -9.04
N GLY A 88 13.04 -22.63 -8.31
CA GLY A 88 13.02 -22.49 -6.86
C GLY A 88 13.36 -21.09 -6.34
N ASN A 89 13.54 -20.10 -7.21
CA ASN A 89 13.86 -18.74 -6.81
C ASN A 89 12.62 -18.00 -6.30
N PRO A 90 12.76 -17.13 -5.29
CA PRO A 90 11.64 -16.36 -4.75
C PRO A 90 11.10 -15.36 -5.79
N GLN A 91 9.77 -15.23 -5.84
CA GLN A 91 9.06 -14.28 -6.69
C GLN A 91 7.78 -13.79 -6.03
N LEU A 92 7.37 -12.58 -6.37
CA LEU A 92 6.04 -12.05 -6.09
C LEU A 92 5.08 -12.49 -7.20
N VAL A 93 3.90 -12.97 -6.82
CA VAL A 93 2.83 -13.35 -7.75
C VAL A 93 1.57 -12.56 -7.39
N ALA A 94 1.03 -11.84 -8.38
CA ALA A 94 -0.20 -11.08 -8.22
C ALA A 94 -1.41 -12.04 -8.19
N PRO A 95 -2.22 -12.06 -7.11
CA PRO A 95 -3.53 -12.69 -7.14
C PRO A 95 -4.45 -11.94 -8.11
N SER A 96 -5.50 -12.61 -8.60
CA SER A 96 -6.43 -12.06 -9.62
C SER A 96 -7.12 -10.76 -9.24
N ILE A 97 -7.14 -10.40 -7.96
CA ILE A 97 -7.72 -9.15 -7.45
C ILE A 97 -6.77 -7.94 -7.60
N THR A 98 -5.49 -8.17 -7.86
CA THR A 98 -4.49 -7.11 -7.98
C THR A 98 -4.67 -6.41 -9.32
N LEU A 99 -4.87 -5.09 -9.29
CA LEU A 99 -4.92 -4.28 -10.50
C LEU A 99 -3.52 -4.16 -11.07
N LEU A 100 -3.31 -4.69 -12.26
CA LEU A 100 -2.03 -4.66 -12.95
C LEU A 100 -2.09 -3.75 -14.17
N PRO A 101 -1.00 -3.01 -14.48
CA PRO A 101 -0.88 -2.31 -15.75
C PRO A 101 -1.00 -3.27 -16.95
N ASP A 102 -1.49 -2.76 -18.08
CA ASP A 102 -1.60 -3.55 -19.30
C ASP A 102 -0.26 -4.17 -19.71
N GLY A 103 -0.27 -5.48 -19.97
CA GLY A 103 0.92 -6.23 -20.37
C GLY A 103 1.85 -6.64 -19.23
N HIS A 104 1.53 -6.32 -17.98
CA HIS A 104 2.27 -6.82 -16.82
C HIS A 104 2.08 -8.33 -16.66
N SER A 105 3.16 -9.06 -16.36
CA SER A 105 3.15 -10.53 -16.26
C SER A 105 2.38 -11.05 -15.03
N GLY A 106 2.21 -10.19 -14.03
CA GLY A 106 1.73 -10.54 -12.69
C GLY A 106 2.77 -11.27 -11.86
N ARG A 107 4.05 -11.24 -12.27
CA ARG A 107 5.17 -11.88 -11.58
C ARG A 107 6.37 -10.94 -11.52
N VAL A 108 6.96 -10.79 -10.34
CA VAL A 108 8.19 -10.01 -10.14
C VAL A 108 9.19 -10.86 -9.39
N ALA A 109 10.35 -11.13 -9.97
CA ALA A 109 11.38 -11.91 -9.28
C ALA A 109 11.92 -11.14 -8.07
N LEU A 110 12.18 -11.82 -6.96
CA LEU A 110 12.93 -11.25 -5.85
C LEU A 110 14.39 -11.72 -5.94
N ARG A 111 15.32 -10.79 -5.76
CA ARG A 111 16.75 -11.09 -5.81
C ARG A 111 17.48 -10.35 -4.69
N ALA A 112 18.55 -10.94 -4.18
CA ALA A 112 19.40 -10.28 -3.20
C ALA A 112 20.09 -9.07 -3.88
N CYS A 113 20.30 -7.96 -3.16
CA CYS A 113 20.85 -6.74 -3.78
C CYS A 113 22.25 -6.90 -4.39
N ASP A 114 23.01 -7.89 -3.92
CA ASP A 114 24.33 -8.28 -4.42
C ASP A 114 24.27 -9.33 -5.55
N ASP A 115 23.08 -9.74 -5.98
CA ASP A 115 22.90 -10.68 -7.07
C ASP A 115 23.28 -10.03 -8.41
N PRO A 116 24.24 -10.59 -9.16
CA PRO A 116 24.64 -10.04 -10.46
C PRO A 116 23.50 -10.04 -11.50
N GLU A 117 22.50 -10.92 -11.37
CA GLU A 117 21.34 -10.95 -12.26
C GLU A 117 20.47 -9.69 -12.16
N LEU A 118 20.50 -8.96 -11.03
CA LEU A 118 19.78 -7.68 -10.91
C LEU A 118 20.30 -6.60 -11.87
N GLN A 119 21.51 -6.75 -12.39
CA GLN A 119 22.08 -5.85 -13.40
C GLN A 119 21.67 -6.24 -14.83
N ASN A 120 21.05 -7.42 -15.01
CA ASN A 120 20.57 -7.85 -16.31
C ASN A 120 19.19 -7.25 -16.59
N ALA A 121 19.11 -6.30 -17.52
CA ALA A 121 17.86 -5.64 -17.91
C ALA A 121 16.77 -6.59 -18.48
N GLN A 122 17.14 -7.81 -18.86
CA GLN A 122 16.19 -8.84 -19.29
C GLN A 122 15.47 -9.52 -18.11
N VAL A 123 16.09 -9.51 -16.92
CA VAL A 123 15.49 -10.06 -15.71
C VAL A 123 14.58 -8.99 -15.12
N LYS A 124 13.32 -9.35 -14.84
CA LYS A 124 12.32 -8.49 -14.21
C LYS A 124 12.29 -8.75 -12.72
N ALA A 125 13.07 -7.97 -11.98
CA ALA A 125 13.35 -8.25 -10.58
C ALA A 125 13.33 -7.01 -9.69
N TYR A 126 12.93 -7.24 -8.45
CA TYR A 126 13.00 -6.30 -7.35
C TYR A 126 14.10 -6.74 -6.37
N GLY A 127 15.04 -5.83 -6.07
CA GLY A 127 16.15 -6.08 -5.16
C GLY A 127 15.75 -5.98 -3.70
N VAL A 128 16.19 -6.94 -2.89
CA VAL A 128 15.90 -7.05 -1.45
C VAL A 128 17.19 -7.36 -0.68
N PRO A 129 17.48 -6.70 0.46
CA PRO A 129 18.65 -7.04 1.27
C PRO A 129 18.69 -8.53 1.61
N GLY A 130 19.83 -9.22 1.43
CA GLY A 130 19.88 -10.69 1.49
C GLY A 130 19.35 -11.29 2.81
N ASN A 131 19.66 -10.67 3.95
CA ASN A 131 19.12 -11.09 5.25
C ASN A 131 17.60 -10.95 5.32
N LEU A 132 17.06 -9.88 4.74
CA LEU A 132 15.63 -9.66 4.66
C LEU A 132 14.97 -10.64 3.69
N LEU A 133 15.57 -10.90 2.53
CA LEU A 133 15.05 -11.87 1.57
C LEU A 133 14.91 -13.27 2.20
N ASN A 134 15.91 -13.69 2.98
CA ASN A 134 15.84 -14.95 3.73
C ASN A 134 14.70 -14.97 4.76
N LEU A 135 14.47 -13.86 5.47
CA LEU A 135 13.35 -13.73 6.42
C LEU A 135 11.99 -13.79 5.71
N LEU A 136 11.84 -13.06 4.59
CA LEU A 136 10.61 -13.10 3.79
C LEU A 136 10.30 -14.53 3.37
N ILE A 137 11.29 -15.25 2.83
CA ILE A 137 11.13 -16.62 2.38
C ILE A 137 10.73 -17.60 3.50
N SER A 138 11.17 -17.34 4.74
CA SER A 138 10.88 -18.21 5.90
C SER A 138 9.53 -17.91 6.53
N GLU A 139 9.17 -16.63 6.63
CA GLU A 139 8.09 -16.16 7.52
C GLU A 139 6.94 -15.47 6.78
N THR A 140 7.03 -15.28 5.46
CA THR A 140 6.07 -14.48 4.69
C THR A 140 5.38 -15.28 3.62
N GLY A 141 4.04 -15.31 3.67
CA GLY A 141 3.20 -15.86 2.60
C GLY A 141 2.67 -14.79 1.65
N ALA A 142 2.42 -13.58 2.17
CA ALA A 142 1.89 -12.46 1.40
C ALA A 142 2.48 -11.13 1.86
N ILE A 143 2.68 -10.25 0.89
CA ILE A 143 3.26 -8.92 1.03
C ILE A 143 2.22 -7.91 0.54
N LEU A 144 1.96 -6.88 1.34
CA LEU A 144 1.23 -5.70 0.89
C LEU A 144 2.24 -4.71 0.29
N VAL A 145 2.05 -4.31 -0.97
CA VAL A 145 2.78 -3.21 -1.58
C VAL A 145 1.95 -1.95 -1.43
N ASP A 146 2.47 -0.97 -0.70
CA ASP A 146 1.74 0.23 -0.25
C ASP A 146 2.50 1.49 -0.67
N ASP A 147 2.09 2.07 -1.80
CA ASP A 147 2.44 3.40 -2.33
C ASP A 147 1.51 3.81 -3.49
#